data_AF-A0A100VQW8-F1
#
_entry.id   AF-A0A100VQW8-F1
#
_cell.length_a   1.000
_cell.length_b   1.000
_cell.length_c   1.000
_cell.angle_alpha   90.00
_cell.angle_beta   90.00
_cell.angle_gamma   90.00
#
_symmetry.space_group_name_H-M   'P 1'
#
loop_
_entity.id
_entity.type
_entity.pdbx_description
1 polymer ?
#
loop_
_entity_poly.entity_id
_entity_poly.type
_entity_poly.pdbx_seq_one_letter_code
_entity_poly.pdbx_strand_id
1 'polypeptide(L)' 'MDRLDLISRIEDARQLLYRMHMEYGSLLHPEVIQQSVVLDGLINQYNRAKVGKMIN' A
#
# COMPACT_ATOMS: atom_id res chain seq x y z
N MET A 1 -14.31 1.78 -7.17
CA MET A 1 -13.71 0.81 -6.23
C MET A 1 -14.23 1.15 -4.86
N ASP A 2 -14.77 0.18 -4.13
CA ASP A 2 -15.30 0.44 -2.79
C ASP A 2 -14.16 0.77 -1.81
N ARG A 3 -14.46 1.53 -0.76
CA ARG A 3 -13.49 1.89 0.28
C ARG A 3 -13.00 0.65 1.02
N LEU A 4 -13.86 -0.34 1.22
CA LEU A 4 -13.50 -1.62 1.85
C LEU A 4 -12.52 -2.41 0.99
N ASP A 5 -12.75 -2.48 -0.33
CA ASP A 5 -11.81 -3.09 -1.27
C ASP A 5 -10.43 -2.43 -1.19
N LEU A 6 -10.40 -1.09 -1.10
CA LEU A 6 -9.15 -0.35 -1.05
C LEU A 6 -8.38 -0.60 0.25
N ILE A 7 -9.06 -0.70 1.39
CA ILE A 7 -8.45 -1.08 2.67
C ILE A 7 -7.88 -2.50 2.59
N SER A 8 -8.63 -3.46 2.02
CA SER A 8 -8.14 -4.84 1.85
C SER A 8 -6.87 -4.87 1.03
N ARG A 9 -6.84 -4.17 -0.12
CA ARG A 9 -5.66 -4.11 -0.98
C ARG A 9 -4.45 -3.47 -0.30
N ILE A 10 -4.66 -2.44 0.53
CA ILE A 10 -3.60 -1.84 1.33
C ILE A 10 -3.01 -2.87 2.30
N GLU A 11 -3.87 -3.62 3.00
CA GLU A 11 -3.43 -4.62 3.95
C GLU A 11 -2.69 -5.78 3.27
N ASP A 12 -3.19 -6.26 2.13
CA ASP A 12 -2.51 -7.29 1.33
C ASP A 12 -1.13 -6.83 0.88
N ALA A 13 -1.03 -5.59 0.37
CA ALA A 13 0.23 -5.01 -0.07
C ALA A 13 1.21 -4.81 1.10
N ARG A 14 0.71 -4.47 2.29
CA ARG A 14 1.50 -4.32 3.53
C ARG A 14 2.06 -5.66 3.99
N GLN A 15 1.24 -6.71 3.99
CA GLN A 15 1.69 -8.07 4.37
C GLN A 15 2.71 -8.62 3.36
N LEU A 16 2.52 -8.37 2.07
CA LEU A 16 3.49 -8.75 1.05
C LEU A 16 4.83 -8.03 1.28
N LEU A 17 4.82 -6.72 1.50
CA LEU A 17 6.04 -5.96 1.77
C LEU A 17 6.80 -6.49 3.01
N TYR A 18 6.08 -6.80 4.09
CA TYR A 18 6.67 -7.39 5.29
C TYR A 18 7.32 -8.74 5.01
N ARG A 19 6.64 -9.63 4.27
CA ARG A 19 7.21 -10.93 3.88
C ARG A 19 8.46 -10.78 3.04
N MET A 20 8.45 -9.89 2.04
CA MET A 20 9.61 -9.63 1.19
C MET A 20 10.78 -9.04 1.99
N HIS A 21 10.52 -8.12 2.92
CA HIS A 21 11.56 -7.61 3.81
C HIS A 21 12.19 -8.72 4.65
N MET A 22 11.39 -9.64 5.19
CA MET A 22 11.88 -10.79 5.96
C MET A 22 12.66 -11.79 5.09
N GLU A 23 12.22 -12.01 3.85
CA GLU A 23 12.86 -12.93 2.90
C GLU A 23 14.22 -12.41 2.41
N TYR A 24 14.27 -11.13 2.02
CA TYR A 24 15.50 -10.52 1.49
C TYR A 24 16.42 -9.98 2.60
N GLY A 25 15.94 -9.89 3.84
CA GLY A 25 16.70 -9.36 4.99
C GLY A 25 17.06 -7.87 4.89
N SER A 26 16.55 -7.17 3.88
CA SER A 26 16.89 -5.77 3.60
C SER A 26 15.69 -5.03 3.00
N LEU A 27 15.51 -3.78 3.40
CA LEU A 27 14.54 -2.87 2.77
C LEU A 27 15.05 -2.27 1.45
N LEU A 28 16.35 -2.40 1.17
CA LEU A 28 16.99 -1.84 -0.03
C LEU A 28 16.94 -2.79 -1.24
N HIS A 29 16.34 -3.98 -1.09
CA HIS A 29 16.16 -4.89 -2.19
C HIS A 29 15.24 -4.25 -3.25
N PRO A 30 15.58 -4.25 -4.55
CA PRO A 30 14.81 -3.55 -5.59
C PRO A 30 13.32 -3.90 -5.58
N GLU A 31 12.99 -5.16 -5.37
CA GLU A 31 11.63 -5.70 -5.32
C GLU A 31 10.87 -5.22 -4.07
N VAL A 32 11.55 -5.08 -2.92
CA VAL A 32 10.97 -4.50 -1.70
C VAL A 32 10.65 -3.03 -1.91
N ILE A 33 11.53 -2.29 -2.60
CA ILE A 33 11.30 -0.89 -2.98
C ILE A 33 10.14 -0.77 -3.96
N GLN A 34 10.06 -1.65 -4.97
CA GLN A 34 8.94 -1.65 -5.92
C GLN A 34 7.61 -1.91 -5.21
N GLN A 35 7.59 -2.88 -4.29
CA GLN A 35 6.39 -3.18 -3.51
C GLN A 35 6.01 -2.04 -2.57
N SER A 36 6.97 -1.29 -2.01
CA SER A 36 6.66 -0.13 -1.18
C SER A 36 6.01 0.99 -1.98
N VAL A 37 6.45 1.22 -3.24
CA VAL A 37 5.82 2.17 -4.15
C VAL A 37 4.36 1.78 -4.46
N VAL A 38 4.08 0.49 -4.62
CA VAL A 38 2.70 0.00 -4.82
C VAL A 38 1.84 0.29 -3.58
N LEU A 39 2.35 -0.01 -2.39
CA LEU A 39 1.66 0.25 -1.13
C LEU A 39 1.36 1.76 -0.95
N ASP A 40 2.35 2.62 -1.23
CA ASP A 40 2.17 4.08 -1.18
C ASP A 40 1.12 4.57 -2.17
N GLY A 41 1.09 4.00 -3.38
CA GLY A 41 0.05 4.30 -4.38
C GLY A 41 -1.36 4.00 -3.87
N LEU A 42 -1.55 2.87 -3.19
CA LEU A 42 -2.84 2.48 -2.60
C LEU A 42 -3.24 3.38 -1.43
N ILE A 43 -2.30 3.69 -0.53
CA ILE A 43 -2.53 4.62 0.58
C ILE A 43 -2.92 6.00 0.06
N ASN A 44 -2.23 6.50 -0.98
CA ASN A 44 -2.55 7.77 -1.60
C ASN A 44 -3.93 7.77 -2.25
N GLN A 45 -4.33 6.66 -2.89
CA GLN A 45 -5.69 6.52 -3.42
C GLN A 45 -6.74 6.56 -2.30
N TYR A 46 -6.47 5.92 -1.18
CA TYR A 46 -7.38 5.91 -0.03
C TYR A 46 -7.50 7.30 0.59
N ASN A 47 -6.38 7.99 0.76
CA ASN A 47 -6.36 9.35 1.29
C ASN A 47 -7.11 10.32 0.38
N ARG A 48 -6.94 10.22 -0.95
CA ARG A 48 -7.72 11.01 -1.91
C ARG A 48 -9.22 10.73 -1.82
N ALA A 49 -9.61 9.46 -1.74
CA ALA A 49 -11.02 9.09 -1.57
C ALA A 49 -11.60 9.58 -0.24
N LYS A 50 -10.80 9.63 0.81
CA LYS A 50 -11.18 10.17 2.13
C LYS A 50 -11.32 11.70 2.10
N VAL A 51 -10.34 12.40 1.53
CA VAL A 51 -10.31 13.87 1.47
C VAL A 51 -11.39 14.41 0.52
N GLY A 52 -11.58 13.79 -0.65
CA GLY A 52 -12.65 14.18 -1.59
C GLY A 52 -14.07 14.11 -0.99
N LYS A 53 -14.24 13.39 0.13
CA LYS A 53 -15.50 13.27 0.87
C LYS A 53 -15.67 14.32 1.97
N MET A 54 -14.63 15.08 2.33
CA MET A 54 -14.73 16.21 3.30
C MET A 54 -14.97 17.56 2.62
N ILE A 55 -14.80 17.65 1.29
CA ILE A 55 -14.97 18.86 0.49
C ILE A 55 -16.24 18.84 -0.39
N ASN A 56 -17.15 17.89 -0.15
CA ASN A 56 -18.46 17.81 -0.80
C ASN A 56 -19.56 17.82 0.26
#